data_AF-A0A917L5A2-F1
#
_entry.id   AF-A0A917L5A2-F1
#
_cell.length_a   1.000
_cell.length_b   1.000
_cell.length_c   1.000
_cell.angle_alpha   90.00
_cell.angle_beta   90.00
_cell.angle_gamma   90.00
#
_symmetry.space_group_name_H-M   'P 1'
#
loop_
_entity.id
_entity.type
_entity.pdbx_description
1 polymer ?
#
loop_
_entity_poly.entity_id
_entity_poly.type
_entity_poly.pdbx_seq_one_letter_code
_entity_poly.pdbx_strand_id
1 'polypeptide(L)'
;MVEAEWWDALPESVREQVDDLVLRDRRLTAIGVSMAAVRILGEGAPAPGPGLHDCRRVVVARCHAVADRGVRQPDPPRDVDTLAARVGELPGQLAAVEAIGDGDTDGWCVLLVAVLDRPHGEVELAMVRHGSDIRVFNGRVPPWPETREAVTTGTALAGRFSVPFHFASPDRPDDEAPRWRASR
;
A
#
# COMPACT_ATOMS: atom_id res chain seq x y z
N MET A 1 9.79 24.31 5.66
CA MET A 1 9.55 24.95 6.97
C MET A 1 8.07 25.34 7.14
N VAL A 2 7.11 24.46 6.80
CA VAL A 2 5.66 24.76 6.96
C VAL A 2 4.91 23.62 7.69
N GLU A 3 5.47 22.40 7.75
CA GLU A 3 4.79 21.23 8.36
C GLU A 3 4.72 21.27 9.88
N ALA A 4 5.80 21.71 10.55
CA ALA A 4 5.88 21.71 12.01
C ALA A 4 5.00 22.80 12.64
N GLU A 5 4.90 23.97 12.01
CA GLU A 5 4.23 25.14 12.59
C GLU A 5 2.73 24.94 12.82
N TRP A 6 2.01 24.30 11.89
CA TRP A 6 0.57 24.12 12.07
C TRP A 6 0.22 22.85 12.85
N TRP A 7 1.04 21.79 12.78
CA TRP A 7 0.89 20.64 13.67
C TRP A 7 0.98 21.09 15.13
N ASP A 8 1.98 21.91 15.47
CA ASP A 8 2.13 22.43 16.82
C ASP A 8 1.05 23.45 17.21
N ALA A 9 0.37 24.06 16.23
CA ALA A 9 -0.79 24.92 16.45
C ALA A 9 -2.10 24.15 16.68
N LEU A 10 -2.14 22.83 16.40
CA LEU A 10 -3.33 22.02 16.69
C LEU A 10 -3.53 21.88 18.21
N PRO A 11 -4.80 21.85 18.68
CA PRO A 11 -5.08 21.49 20.06
C PRO A 11 -4.44 20.14 20.43
N GLU A 12 -3.93 20.04 21.65
CA GLU A 12 -3.29 18.82 22.15
C GLU A 12 -4.19 17.58 21.99
N SER A 13 -5.47 17.71 22.31
CA SER A 13 -6.47 16.64 22.13
C SER A 13 -6.61 16.16 20.68
N VAL A 14 -6.45 17.05 19.70
CA VAL A 14 -6.46 16.68 18.27
C VAL A 14 -5.16 15.96 17.92
N ARG A 15 -4.01 16.43 18.40
CA ARG A 15 -2.73 15.76 18.16
C ARG A 15 -2.71 14.34 18.73
N GLU A 16 -3.18 14.16 19.95
CA GLU A 16 -3.32 12.84 20.59
C GLU A 16 -4.27 11.93 19.82
N GLN A 17 -5.41 12.46 19.37
CA GLN A 17 -6.37 11.70 18.55
C GLN A 17 -5.76 11.26 17.22
N VAL A 18 -5.01 12.14 16.55
CA VAL A 18 -4.30 11.80 15.31
C VAL A 18 -3.27 10.71 15.55
N ASP A 19 -2.47 10.81 16.61
CA ASP A 19 -1.47 9.79 16.95
C ASP A 19 -2.12 8.44 17.28
N ASP A 20 -3.22 8.40 18.03
CA ASP A 20 -3.96 7.18 18.33
C ASP A 20 -4.54 6.52 17.06
N LEU A 21 -5.09 7.32 16.14
CA LEU A 21 -5.56 6.84 14.85
C LEU A 21 -4.41 6.29 14.00
N VAL A 22 -3.25 6.94 14.01
CA VAL A 22 -2.03 6.46 13.34
C VAL A 22 -1.56 5.14 13.92
N LEU A 23 -1.50 5.01 15.25
CA LEU A 23 -1.12 3.77 15.94
C LEU A 23 -2.04 2.58 15.61
N ARG A 24 -3.30 2.87 15.25
CA ARG A 24 -4.32 1.88 14.84
C ARG A 24 -4.43 1.71 13.33
N ASP A 25 -3.51 2.29 12.56
CA ASP A 25 -3.48 2.28 11.10
C ASP A 25 -4.74 2.88 10.43
N ARG A 26 -5.39 3.86 11.10
CA ARG A 26 -6.60 4.56 10.63
C ARG A 26 -6.27 5.90 9.97
N ARG A 27 -5.33 5.90 9.03
CA ARG A 27 -4.70 7.12 8.46
C ARG A 27 -5.67 8.05 7.74
N LEU A 28 -6.61 7.53 6.96
CA LEU A 28 -7.63 8.36 6.29
C LEU A 28 -8.51 9.11 7.31
N THR A 29 -8.85 8.44 8.41
CA THR A 29 -9.57 9.08 9.52
C THR A 29 -8.70 10.15 10.19
N ALA A 30 -7.42 9.88 10.41
CA ALA A 30 -6.47 10.86 10.96
C ALA A 30 -6.32 12.10 10.06
N ILE A 31 -6.29 11.92 8.74
CA ILE A 31 -6.27 13.02 7.75
C ILE A 31 -7.56 13.83 7.86
N GLY A 32 -8.72 13.16 7.95
CA GLY A 32 -10.02 13.82 8.12
C GLY A 32 -10.10 14.66 9.40
N VAL A 33 -9.62 14.13 10.52
CA VAL A 33 -9.53 14.85 11.80
C VAL A 33 -8.60 16.06 11.69
N SER A 34 -7.44 15.89 11.06
CA SER A 34 -6.49 16.99 10.83
C SER A 34 -7.10 18.10 9.97
N MET A 35 -7.79 17.75 8.88
CA MET A 35 -8.48 18.73 8.02
C MET A 35 -9.57 19.48 8.76
N ALA A 36 -10.36 18.80 9.59
CA ALA A 36 -11.41 19.45 10.38
C ALA A 36 -10.82 20.47 11.36
N ALA A 37 -9.73 20.11 12.05
CA ALA A 37 -9.07 20.99 13.00
C ALA A 37 -8.42 22.21 12.32
N VAL A 38 -7.74 22.00 11.19
CA VAL A 38 -7.13 23.10 10.42
C VAL A 38 -8.17 24.08 9.89
N ARG A 39 -9.34 23.60 9.44
CA ARG A 39 -10.43 24.48 8.98
C ARG A 39 -10.89 25.42 10.08
N ILE A 40 -11.06 24.92 11.31
CA ILE A 40 -11.46 25.72 12.46
C ILE A 40 -10.40 26.78 12.79
N LEU A 41 -9.11 26.40 12.78
CA LEU A 41 -8.02 27.34 13.06
C LEU A 41 -7.85 28.42 11.97
N GLY A 42 -8.23 28.11 10.72
CA GLY A 42 -8.12 29.00 9.57
C GLY A 42 -9.32 29.94 9.35
N GLU A 43 -10.38 29.86 10.16
CA GLU A 43 -11.54 30.75 10.03
C GLU A 43 -11.12 32.22 10.22
N GLY A 44 -11.30 33.04 9.18
CA GLY A 44 -10.93 34.46 9.19
C GLY A 44 -9.48 34.77 8.81
N ALA A 45 -8.68 33.76 8.44
CA ALA A 45 -7.30 33.98 7.99
C ALA A 45 -7.23 34.61 6.57
N PRO A 46 -6.28 35.52 6.31
CA PRO A 46 -6.11 36.17 5.02
C PRO A 46 -5.52 35.25 3.93
N ALA A 47 -4.98 34.10 4.30
CA ALA A 47 -4.40 33.12 3.39
C ALA A 47 -5.13 31.76 3.55
N PRO A 48 -5.23 30.96 2.48
CA PRO A 48 -5.79 29.62 2.56
C PRO A 48 -4.94 28.76 3.51
N GLY A 49 -5.60 28.16 4.51
CA GLY A 49 -4.95 27.24 5.44
C GLY A 49 -4.51 25.92 4.79
N PRO A 50 -3.79 25.06 5.53
CA PRO A 50 -3.31 23.77 5.05
C PRO A 50 -4.39 22.93 4.35
N GLY A 51 -4.04 22.38 3.18
CA GLY A 51 -4.93 21.56 2.38
C GLY A 51 -4.87 20.07 2.74
N LEU A 52 -5.61 19.25 1.98
CA LEU A 52 -5.59 17.79 2.09
C LEU A 52 -4.17 17.22 2.01
N HIS A 53 -3.35 17.72 1.09
CA HIS A 53 -1.98 17.27 0.90
C HIS A 53 -1.09 17.56 2.11
N ASP A 54 -1.26 18.71 2.75
CA ASP A 54 -0.53 19.07 3.96
C ASP A 54 -0.96 18.19 5.14
N CYS A 55 -2.27 17.97 5.30
CA CYS A 55 -2.80 17.06 6.32
C CYS A 55 -2.28 15.63 6.13
N ARG A 56 -2.23 15.15 4.88
CA ARG A 56 -1.61 13.86 4.54
C ARG A 56 -0.15 13.80 4.94
N ARG A 57 0.64 14.84 4.62
CA ARG A 57 2.07 14.89 4.97
C ARG A 57 2.30 14.85 6.48
N VAL A 58 1.49 15.56 7.26
CA VAL A 58 1.56 15.50 8.73
C VAL A 58 1.24 14.11 9.23
N VAL A 59 0.16 13.47 8.76
CA VAL A 59 -0.17 12.10 9.17
C VAL A 59 0.96 11.13 8.80
N VAL A 60 1.57 11.25 7.63
CA VAL A 60 2.75 10.46 7.24
C VAL A 60 3.93 10.71 8.19
N ALA A 61 4.22 11.97 8.52
CA ALA A 61 5.28 12.31 9.48
C ALA A 61 4.98 11.73 10.88
N ARG A 62 3.72 11.71 11.30
CA ARG A 62 3.29 11.07 12.55
C ARG A 62 3.48 9.56 12.50
N CYS A 63 3.11 8.90 11.40
CA CYS A 63 3.40 7.47 11.19
C CYS A 63 4.88 7.14 11.43
N HIS A 64 5.80 7.97 10.94
CA HIS A 64 7.23 7.81 11.21
C HIS A 64 7.59 8.05 12.67
N ALA A 65 7.05 9.10 13.29
CA ALA A 65 7.35 9.48 14.66
C ALA A 65 6.85 8.46 15.70
N VAL A 66 5.76 7.74 15.41
CA VAL A 66 5.17 6.75 16.30
C VAL A 66 5.36 5.30 15.82
N ALA A 67 6.16 5.09 14.76
CA ALA A 67 6.38 3.79 14.13
C ALA A 67 6.83 2.71 15.13
N ASP A 68 7.72 3.07 16.07
CA ASP A 68 8.25 2.15 17.09
C ASP A 68 7.22 1.80 18.18
N ARG A 69 6.08 2.52 18.23
CA ARG A 69 5.03 2.38 19.25
C ARG A 69 3.75 1.73 18.71
N GLY A 70 3.63 1.61 17.38
CA GLY A 70 2.46 1.04 16.73
C GLY A 70 2.43 -0.48 16.80
N VAL A 71 1.25 -1.04 17.05
CA VAL A 71 0.99 -2.46 16.75
C VAL A 71 0.73 -2.53 15.25
N ARG A 72 1.79 -2.67 14.44
CA ARG A 72 1.62 -2.98 13.03
C ARG A 72 0.94 -4.34 12.94
N GLN A 73 -0.25 -4.41 12.34
CA GLN A 73 -0.85 -5.70 11.99
C GLN A 73 0.19 -6.46 11.16
N PRO A 74 0.50 -7.72 11.49
CA PRO A 74 1.43 -8.49 10.69
C PRO A 74 0.91 -8.54 9.26
N ASP A 75 1.78 -8.22 8.29
CA ASP A 75 1.43 -8.36 6.88
C ASP A 75 0.98 -9.83 6.66
N PRO A 76 -0.04 -10.08 5.82
CA PRO A 76 -0.47 -11.44 5.51
C PRO A 76 0.73 -12.30 5.07
N PRO A 77 0.77 -13.58 5.45
CA PRO A 77 1.89 -14.45 5.11
C PRO A 77 2.08 -14.51 3.58
N ARG A 78 3.32 -14.28 3.15
CA ARG A 78 3.74 -14.28 1.73
C ARG A 78 4.64 -15.45 1.38
N ASP A 79 4.85 -16.37 2.32
CA ASP A 79 5.67 -17.56 2.06
C ASP A 79 4.94 -18.52 1.10
N VAL A 80 5.74 -19.21 0.28
CA VAL A 80 5.22 -20.01 -0.82
C VAL A 80 4.35 -21.18 -0.33
N ASP A 81 4.62 -21.74 0.85
CA ASP A 81 3.84 -22.83 1.43
C ASP A 81 2.43 -22.37 1.80
N THR A 82 2.32 -21.25 2.50
CA THR A 82 1.03 -20.66 2.87
C THR A 82 0.23 -20.25 1.62
N LEU A 83 0.86 -19.60 0.65
CA LEU A 83 0.19 -19.21 -0.59
C LEU A 83 -0.28 -20.43 -1.39
N ALA A 84 0.53 -21.50 -1.43
CA ALA A 84 0.14 -22.75 -2.08
C ALA A 84 -1.03 -23.44 -1.40
N ALA A 85 -1.10 -23.42 -0.06
CA ALA A 85 -2.25 -23.92 0.67
C ALA A 85 -3.52 -23.14 0.28
N ARG A 86 -3.45 -21.80 0.24
CA ARG A 86 -4.59 -20.95 -0.19
C ARG A 86 -5.04 -21.26 -1.62
N VAL A 87 -4.09 -21.45 -2.55
CA VAL A 87 -4.39 -21.86 -3.94
C VAL A 87 -5.11 -23.21 -3.96
N GLY A 88 -4.69 -24.17 -3.14
CA GLY A 88 -5.30 -25.49 -3.05
C GLY A 88 -6.75 -25.49 -2.55
N GLU A 89 -7.17 -24.44 -1.84
CA GLU A 89 -8.53 -24.24 -1.35
C GLU A 89 -9.44 -23.56 -2.38
N LEU A 90 -8.90 -23.04 -3.48
CA LEU A 90 -9.68 -22.33 -4.48
C LEU A 90 -10.59 -23.28 -5.25
N PRO A 91 -11.83 -22.85 -5.57
CA PRO A 91 -12.82 -23.71 -6.23
C PRO A 91 -12.51 -24.01 -7.70
N GLY A 92 -11.45 -23.42 -8.26
CA GLY A 92 -11.14 -23.51 -9.68
C GLY A 92 -9.71 -23.94 -10.00
N GLN A 93 -9.53 -24.43 -11.21
CA GLN A 93 -8.21 -24.82 -11.72
C GLN A 93 -7.35 -23.58 -11.96
N LEU A 94 -6.20 -23.51 -11.28
CA LEU A 94 -5.20 -22.48 -11.50
C LEU A 94 -4.67 -22.55 -12.94
N ALA A 95 -4.70 -21.41 -13.62
CA ALA A 95 -4.23 -21.23 -14.99
C ALA A 95 -2.91 -20.46 -15.06
N ALA A 96 -2.71 -19.51 -14.13
CA ALA A 96 -1.48 -18.75 -13.98
C ALA A 96 -1.40 -18.13 -12.59
N VAL A 97 -0.19 -17.77 -12.18
CA VAL A 97 0.04 -16.79 -11.11
C VAL A 97 0.41 -15.47 -11.77
N GLU A 98 -0.25 -14.39 -11.39
CA GLU A 98 -0.02 -13.07 -11.95
C GLU A 98 0.48 -12.10 -10.86
N ALA A 99 1.45 -11.26 -11.20
CA ALA A 99 1.84 -10.11 -10.41
C ALA A 99 1.38 -8.82 -11.10
N ILE A 100 0.73 -7.94 -10.35
CA ILE A 100 0.10 -6.71 -10.85
C ILE A 100 0.64 -5.55 -10.04
N GLY A 101 1.15 -4.54 -10.73
CA GLY A 101 1.50 -3.28 -10.12
C GLY A 101 0.25 -2.51 -9.69
N ASP A 102 0.26 -1.96 -8.49
CA ASP A 102 -0.81 -1.06 -8.02
C ASP A 102 -0.22 0.05 -7.13
N GLY A 103 -0.92 1.17 -7.04
CA GLY A 103 -0.52 2.32 -6.27
C GLY A 103 -1.70 2.92 -5.52
N ASP A 104 -1.55 3.10 -4.21
CA ASP A 104 -2.58 3.72 -3.38
C ASP A 104 -2.03 4.91 -2.58
N THR A 105 -2.79 5.34 -1.57
CA THR A 105 -2.39 6.45 -0.70
C THR A 105 -1.14 6.17 0.12
N ASP A 106 -0.73 4.91 0.27
CA ASP A 106 0.51 4.49 0.94
C ASP A 106 1.64 4.19 -0.05
N GLY A 107 1.35 4.31 -1.35
CA GLY A 107 2.30 4.27 -2.46
C GLY A 107 2.28 2.95 -3.21
N TRP A 108 3.38 2.62 -3.89
CA TRP A 108 3.44 1.46 -4.78
C TRP A 108 3.42 0.13 -4.01
N CYS A 109 2.69 -0.84 -4.56
CA CYS A 109 2.65 -2.23 -4.13
C CYS A 109 2.54 -3.16 -5.35
N VAL A 110 2.72 -4.46 -5.10
CA VAL A 110 2.50 -5.49 -6.11
C VAL A 110 1.54 -6.53 -5.55
N LEU A 111 0.44 -6.77 -6.24
CA LEU A 111 -0.55 -7.79 -5.92
C LEU A 111 -0.19 -9.11 -6.62
N LEU A 112 -0.12 -10.20 -5.85
CA LEU A 112 -0.06 -11.57 -6.38
C LEU A 112 -1.48 -12.13 -6.49
N VAL A 113 -1.84 -12.60 -7.67
CA VAL A 113 -3.19 -13.07 -8.01
C VAL A 113 -3.14 -14.47 -8.60
N ALA A 114 -4.05 -15.33 -8.15
CA ALA A 114 -4.36 -16.60 -8.80
C ALA A 114 -5.37 -16.37 -9.92
N VAL A 115 -4.99 -16.68 -11.16
CA VAL A 115 -5.89 -16.66 -12.31
C VAL A 115 -6.48 -18.05 -12.50
N LEU A 116 -7.80 -18.19 -12.44
CA LEU A 116 -8.52 -19.47 -12.51
C LEU A 116 -9.25 -19.62 -13.85
N ASP A 117 -9.25 -20.82 -14.43
CA ASP A 117 -9.95 -21.11 -15.69
C ASP A 117 -11.35 -21.73 -15.50
N ARG A 118 -11.60 -22.57 -14.50
CA ARG A 118 -12.92 -23.20 -14.30
C ARG A 118 -13.22 -23.42 -12.81
N PRO A 119 -14.18 -22.69 -12.21
CA PRO A 119 -14.82 -21.48 -12.78
C PRO A 119 -13.79 -20.39 -13.08
N HIS A 120 -14.05 -19.57 -14.10
CA HIS A 120 -13.21 -18.44 -14.42
C HIS A 120 -13.24 -17.41 -13.29
N GLY A 121 -12.08 -16.92 -12.88
CA GLY A 121 -11.96 -15.90 -11.85
C GLY A 121 -10.53 -15.49 -11.56
N GLU A 122 -10.40 -14.47 -10.71
CA GLU A 122 -9.13 -13.99 -10.17
C GLU A 122 -9.28 -13.90 -8.65
N VAL A 123 -8.27 -14.34 -7.91
CA VAL A 123 -8.27 -14.30 -6.45
C VAL A 123 -6.96 -13.71 -5.97
N GLU A 124 -7.02 -12.65 -5.17
CA GLU A 124 -5.86 -12.06 -4.52
C GLU A 124 -5.26 -13.03 -3.51
N LEU A 125 -3.97 -13.33 -3.68
CA LEU A 125 -3.21 -14.22 -2.81
C LEU A 125 -2.42 -13.43 -1.76
N ALA A 126 -1.80 -12.33 -2.17
CA ALA A 126 -1.02 -11.47 -1.29
C ALA A 126 -0.76 -10.10 -1.91
N MET A 127 -0.59 -9.09 -1.05
CA MET A 127 -0.05 -7.79 -1.41
C MET A 127 1.38 -7.66 -0.89
N VAL A 128 2.31 -7.35 -1.78
CA VAL A 128 3.71 -7.07 -1.50
C VAL A 128 3.93 -5.56 -1.43
N ARG A 129 4.31 -5.07 -0.25
CA ARG A 129 4.62 -3.66 0.00
C ARG A 129 5.79 -3.54 0.98
N HIS A 130 6.74 -2.64 0.71
CA HIS A 130 7.77 -2.26 1.67
C HIS A 130 7.64 -0.79 2.07
N GLY A 131 7.06 -0.56 3.25
CA GLY A 131 6.96 0.76 3.86
C GLY A 131 5.94 1.69 3.19
N SER A 132 6.05 2.98 3.46
CA SER A 132 5.33 4.04 2.75
C SER A 132 6.21 4.58 1.62
N ASP A 133 5.63 4.81 0.45
CA ASP A 133 6.41 5.13 -0.75
C ASP A 133 6.82 6.61 -0.85
N ILE A 134 7.29 7.16 0.27
CA ILE A 134 7.95 8.48 0.32
C ILE A 134 9.21 8.52 -0.57
N ARG A 135 9.72 7.34 -0.98
CA ARG A 135 10.87 7.17 -1.88
C ARG A 135 10.60 7.72 -3.27
N VAL A 136 9.38 7.55 -3.80
CA VAL A 136 8.97 8.10 -5.12
C VAL A 136 9.07 9.61 -5.13
N PHE A 137 8.66 10.27 -4.04
CA PHE A 137 8.74 11.73 -3.90
C PHE A 137 10.16 12.25 -3.64
N ASN A 138 11.07 11.39 -3.19
CA ASN A 138 12.47 11.72 -2.92
C ASN A 138 13.43 11.34 -4.06
N GLY A 139 12.90 10.93 -5.23
CA GLY A 139 13.71 10.51 -6.38
C GLY A 139 14.60 9.29 -6.10
N ARG A 140 14.27 8.51 -5.05
CA ARG A 140 15.01 7.29 -4.66
C ARG A 140 14.43 6.08 -5.40
N VAL A 141 14.50 6.15 -6.72
CA VAL A 141 14.15 5.10 -7.67
C VAL A 141 15.42 4.79 -8.49
N PRO A 142 15.82 3.53 -8.77
CA PRO A 142 15.50 2.22 -8.19
C PRO A 142 16.35 1.89 -6.93
N PRO A 143 16.15 0.75 -6.21
CA PRO A 143 15.40 -0.48 -6.58
C PRO A 143 13.99 -0.57 -5.99
N TRP A 144 13.08 -1.22 -6.72
CA TRP A 144 11.71 -1.58 -6.29
C TRP A 144 11.74 -2.97 -5.61
N PRO A 145 11.94 -3.06 -4.28
CA PRO A 145 12.03 -4.35 -3.59
C PRO A 145 10.74 -5.16 -3.69
N GLU A 146 9.58 -4.51 -3.78
CA GLU A 146 8.27 -5.13 -3.88
C GLU A 146 8.18 -5.99 -5.14
N THR A 147 8.65 -5.45 -6.26
CA THR A 147 8.74 -6.20 -7.51
C THR A 147 9.63 -7.42 -7.38
N ARG A 148 10.81 -7.28 -6.78
CA ARG A 148 11.76 -8.41 -6.65
C ARG A 148 11.20 -9.53 -5.80
N GLU A 149 10.54 -9.18 -4.68
CA GLU A 149 9.84 -10.15 -3.83
C GLU A 149 8.68 -10.79 -4.60
N ALA A 150 7.85 -10.02 -5.30
CA ALA A 150 6.76 -10.55 -6.10
C ALA A 150 7.23 -11.50 -7.23
N VAL A 151 8.32 -11.16 -7.93
CA VAL A 151 8.92 -12.05 -8.94
C VAL A 151 9.41 -13.35 -8.29
N THR A 152 10.12 -13.25 -7.17
CA THR A 152 10.67 -14.43 -6.48
C THR A 152 9.55 -15.35 -5.99
N THR A 153 8.59 -14.79 -5.25
CA THR A 153 7.47 -15.52 -4.65
C THR A 153 6.52 -16.04 -5.72
N GLY A 154 6.15 -15.20 -6.69
CA GLY A 154 5.23 -15.56 -7.78
C GLY A 154 5.79 -16.66 -8.68
N THR A 155 7.08 -16.58 -9.05
CA THR A 155 7.75 -17.62 -9.84
C THR A 155 7.80 -18.95 -9.09
N ALA A 156 8.18 -18.92 -7.80
CA ALA A 156 8.24 -20.13 -6.97
C ALA A 156 6.86 -20.78 -6.80
N LEU A 157 5.82 -19.98 -6.57
CA LEU A 157 4.44 -20.45 -6.45
C LEU A 157 3.95 -21.06 -7.77
N ALA A 158 4.16 -20.37 -8.90
CA ALA A 158 3.77 -20.87 -10.22
C ALA A 158 4.45 -22.21 -10.55
N GLY A 159 5.75 -22.32 -10.22
CA GLY A 159 6.53 -23.54 -10.38
C GLY A 159 5.94 -24.74 -9.62
N ARG A 160 5.41 -24.53 -8.41
CA ARG A 160 4.80 -25.59 -7.59
C ARG A 160 3.55 -26.21 -8.24
N PHE A 161 2.81 -25.42 -9.02
CA PHE A 161 1.61 -25.87 -9.72
C PHE A 161 1.85 -26.14 -11.21
N SER A 162 3.09 -25.99 -11.69
CA SER A 162 3.44 -26.13 -13.12
C SER A 162 2.59 -25.24 -14.03
N VAL A 163 2.28 -24.02 -13.58
CA VAL A 163 1.57 -23.00 -14.34
C VAL A 163 2.51 -21.84 -14.69
N PRO A 164 2.21 -21.02 -15.71
CA PRO A 164 2.99 -19.82 -15.99
C PRO A 164 2.89 -18.78 -14.87
N PHE A 165 3.98 -18.03 -14.69
CA PHE A 165 4.02 -16.78 -13.95
C PHE A 165 4.01 -15.60 -14.94
N HIS A 166 3.17 -14.59 -14.68
CA HIS A 166 3.06 -13.40 -15.51
C HIS A 166 3.27 -12.13 -14.69
N PHE A 167 4.19 -11.27 -15.13
CA PHE A 167 4.34 -9.91 -14.62
C PHE A 167 4.75 -8.99 -15.79
N ALA A 168 3.82 -8.15 -16.24
CA ALA A 168 4.01 -7.37 -17.46
C ALA A 168 5.03 -6.21 -17.31
N SER A 169 5.22 -5.68 -16.11
CA SER A 169 6.12 -4.55 -15.87
C SER A 169 6.92 -4.71 -14.58
N PRO A 170 7.92 -5.62 -14.55
CA PRO A 170 8.72 -5.80 -13.35
C PRO A 170 9.70 -4.62 -13.12
N ASP A 171 10.20 -4.00 -14.19
CA ASP A 171 11.29 -3.03 -14.05
C ASP A 171 10.83 -1.62 -13.66
N ARG A 172 9.52 -1.35 -13.74
CA ARG A 172 8.92 -0.06 -13.43
C ARG A 172 7.50 -0.21 -12.89
N PRO A 173 7.06 0.70 -12.00
CA PRO A 173 5.66 0.85 -11.66
C PRO A 173 4.81 1.11 -12.91
N ASP A 174 3.78 0.28 -13.12
CA ASP A 174 2.83 0.38 -14.23
C ASP A 174 1.56 -0.39 -13.85
N ASP A 175 0.49 0.34 -13.53
CA ASP A 175 -0.82 -0.18 -13.12
C ASP A 175 -1.75 -0.42 -14.32
N GLU A 176 -1.35 0.07 -15.50
CA GLU A 176 -2.04 -0.15 -16.77
C GLU A 176 -1.41 -1.29 -17.59
N ALA A 177 -0.41 -1.97 -17.03
CA ALA A 177 0.31 -3.03 -17.71
C ALA A 177 -0.65 -4.15 -18.18
N PRO A 178 -0.47 -4.68 -19.42
CA PRO A 178 -1.35 -5.71 -19.96
C PRO A 178 -1.50 -6.90 -19.03
N ARG A 179 -2.72 -7.35 -18.79
CA ARG A 179 -3.01 -8.52 -17.94
C ARG A 179 -2.67 -9.84 -18.64
N TRP A 180 -2.48 -10.92 -17.88
CA TRP A 180 -2.14 -12.25 -18.41
C TRP A 180 -3.09 -12.69 -19.52
N ARG A 181 -4.40 -12.53 -19.33
CA ARG A 181 -5.41 -12.94 -20.31
C ARG A 181 -5.43 -12.07 -21.58
N ALA A 182 -4.98 -10.81 -21.48
CA ALA A 182 -4.84 -9.93 -22.64
C ALA A 182 -3.55 -10.20 -23.42
N SER A 183 -2.58 -10.89 -22.80
CA SER A 183 -1.29 -11.26 -23.38
C SER A 183 -1.26 -12.68 -23.98
N ARG A 184 -2.42 -13.35 -24.07
CA ARG A 184 -2.56 -14.73 -24.53
C ARG A 184 -3.21 -14.82 -25.91
#